data_AF-A0A2E9QCS6-F1
#
_entry.id   AF-A0A2E9QCS6-F1
#
_cell.length_a   1.000
_cell.length_b   1.000
_cell.length_c   1.000
_cell.angle_alpha   90.00
_cell.angle_beta   90.00
_cell.angle_gamma   90.00
#
_symmetry.space_group_name_H-M   'P 1'
#
loop_
_entity.id
_entity.type
_entity.pdbx_description
1 polymer ?
#
loop_
_entity_poly.entity_id
_entity_poly.type
_entity_poly.pdbx_seq_one_letter_code
_entity_poly.pdbx_strand_id
1 'polypeptide(L)' 'MGITEGSLYRVTIQKDDGSLTHVSPFAVADLQDGDNNHLLCLDVSGAPSKVFFPAGHLTDPREDLNPDTEIAVQK' A
#
# COMPACT_ATOMS: atom_id res chain seq x y z
N MET A 1 16.77 -0.78 13.61
CA MET A 1 16.29 -1.17 12.27
C MET A 1 15.21 -0.18 11.91
N GLY A 2 15.40 0.60 10.85
CA GLY A 2 14.44 1.63 10.45
C GLY A 2 13.17 0.99 9.88
N ILE A 3 12.03 1.64 10.12
CA ILE A 3 10.78 1.31 9.43
C ILE A 3 11.05 1.52 7.94
N THR A 4 10.96 0.46 7.15
CA THR A 4 10.93 0.60 5.69
C THR A 4 9.58 1.18 5.30
N GLU A 5 9.52 2.10 4.33
CA GLU A 5 8.29 2.74 3.88
C GLU A 5 7.18 1.72 3.53
N GLY A 6 7.57 0.56 2.97
CA GLY A 6 6.67 -0.58 2.75
C GLY A 6 5.90 -1.06 3.98
N SER A 7 6.50 -0.95 5.17
CA SER A 7 5.87 -1.35 6.43
C SER A 7 4.71 -0.44 6.87
N LEU A 8 4.60 0.75 6.27
CA LEU A 8 3.50 1.69 6.53
C LEU A 8 2.24 1.37 5.73
N TYR A 9 2.38 0.64 4.62
CA TYR A 9 1.24 0.16 3.86
C TYR A 9 0.46 -0.90 4.62
N ARG A 10 -0.87 -0.79 4.55
CA ARG A 10 -1.80 -1.85 4.96
C ARG A 10 -2.71 -2.19 3.79
N VAL A 11 -2.61 -3.41 3.30
CA VAL A 11 -3.47 -3.94 2.24
C VAL A 11 -4.52 -4.86 2.85
N THR A 12 -5.78 -4.64 2.52
CA THR A 12 -6.88 -5.54 2.90
C THR A 12 -7.06 -6.60 1.82
N ILE A 13 -6.94 -7.87 2.18
CA ILE A 13 -7.07 -9.02 1.30
C ILE A 13 -8.38 -9.74 1.61
N GLN A 14 -9.20 -9.94 0.59
CA GLN A 14 -10.34 -10.84 0.64
C GLN A 14 -9.86 -12.26 0.28
N LYS A 15 -10.05 -13.19 1.22
CA LYS A 15 -9.73 -14.61 1.04
C LYS A 15 -10.88 -15.33 0.32
N ASP A 16 -10.58 -16.53 -0.16
CA ASP A 16 -11.53 -17.35 -0.91
C ASP A 16 -12.73 -17.81 -0.06
N ASP A 17 -12.55 -17.88 1.27
CA ASP A 17 -13.62 -18.17 2.24
C ASP A 17 -14.48 -16.93 2.57
N GLY A 18 -14.22 -15.79 1.91
CA GLY A 18 -14.90 -14.53 2.11
C GLY A 18 -14.40 -13.69 3.29
N SER A 19 -13.46 -14.21 4.10
CA SER A 19 -12.86 -13.47 5.20
C SER A 19 -11.94 -12.34 4.70
N LEU A 20 -11.78 -11.30 5.53
CA LEU A 20 -10.87 -10.20 5.27
C LEU A 20 -9.67 -10.28 6.21
N THR A 21 -8.47 -10.05 5.68
CA THR A 21 -7.24 -9.91 6.47
C THR A 21 -6.44 -8.68 6.07
N HIS A 22 -5.61 -8.19 6.97
CA HIS A 22 -4.69 -7.09 6.71
C HIS A 22 -3.26 -7.60 6.61
N VAL A 23 -2.54 -7.16 5.59
CA VAL A 23 -1.13 -7.51 5.37
C VAL A 23 -0.33 -6.27 5.03
N SER A 24 0.95 -6.30 5.34
CA SER A 24 1.92 -5.35 4.79
C SER A 24 2.64 -6.01 3.61
N PRO A 25 3.04 -5.24 2.58
CA PRO A 25 3.83 -5.76 1.49
C PRO A 25 5.20 -6.23 2.01
N PHE A 26 5.72 -7.31 1.42
CA PHE A 26 7.05 -7.79 1.75
C PHE A 26 8.14 -7.01 1.01
N ALA A 27 7.78 -6.34 -0.09
CA ALA A 27 8.64 -5.44 -0.84
C ALA A 27 7.81 -4.31 -1.48
N VAL A 28 8.44 -3.15 -1.62
CA VAL A 28 7.98 -2.07 -2.50
C VAL A 28 8.92 -2.08 -3.71
N ALA A 29 8.36 -2.25 -4.90
CA ALA A 29 9.07 -2.02 -6.13
C ALA A 29 8.79 -0.59 -6.59
N ASP A 30 9.86 0.14 -6.90
CA ASP A 30 9.82 1.46 -7.50
C ASP A 30 10.74 1.38 -8.72
N LEU A 31 10.16 1.46 -9.92
CA LEU A 31 10.89 1.27 -11.17
C LEU A 31 11.67 2.53 -11.60
N GLN A 32 11.73 3.58 -10.77
CA GLN A 32 12.38 4.87 -11.11
C GLN A 32 11.91 5.40 -12.48
N ASP A 33 10.66 5.15 -12.84
CA ASP A 33 10.05 5.62 -14.08
C ASP A 33 9.54 7.07 -13.97
N GLY A 34 9.69 7.68 -12.79
CA GLY A 34 9.46 9.10 -12.55
C GLY A 34 7.99 9.45 -12.36
N ASP A 35 7.13 8.46 -12.17
CA ASP A 35 5.83 8.66 -11.54
C ASP A 35 5.99 8.62 -10.01
N ASN A 36 4.97 9.02 -9.27
CA ASN A 36 4.98 9.03 -7.81
C ASN A 36 4.21 7.83 -7.25
N ASN A 37 4.24 6.70 -7.96
CA ASN A 37 3.50 5.50 -7.62
C ASN A 37 4.43 4.45 -7.01
N HIS A 38 3.89 3.67 -6.08
CA HIS A 38 4.59 2.51 -5.50
C HIS A 38 3.93 1.22 -5.96
N LEU A 39 4.73 0.24 -6.38
CA LEU A 39 4.26 -1.12 -6.64
C LEU A 39 4.43 -1.97 -5.38
N LEU A 40 3.31 -2.50 -4.88
CA LEU A 40 3.30 -3.29 -3.65
C LEU A 40 3.37 -4.78 -3.98
N CYS A 41 4.44 -5.46 -3.54
CA CYS A 41 4.59 -6.90 -3.71
C CYS A 41 4.01 -7.65 -2.50
N LEU A 42 3.06 -8.55 -2.77
CA LEU A 42 2.36 -9.35 -1.77
C LEU A 42 2.62 -10.84 -2.00
N ASP A 43 2.94 -11.59 -0.95
CA ASP A 43 3.13 -13.04 -0.99
C ASP A 43 2.01 -13.75 -0.23
N VAL A 44 0.77 -13.52 -0.67
CA VAL A 44 -0.44 -14.07 -0.03
C VAL A 44 -1.50 -14.44 -1.06
N SER A 45 -2.26 -15.48 -0.78
CA SER A 45 -3.46 -15.85 -1.56
C SER A 45 -4.65 -14.91 -1.26
N GLY A 46 -5.55 -14.77 -2.23
CA GLY A 46 -6.73 -13.91 -2.16
C GLY A 46 -6.62 -12.67 -3.05
N ALA A 47 -7.65 -11.84 -3.05
CA ALA A 47 -7.71 -10.62 -3.85
C ALA A 47 -7.51 -9.37 -2.96
N PRO A 48 -6.60 -8.45 -3.32
CA PRO A 48 -6.59 -7.12 -2.72
C PRO A 48 -7.92 -6.41 -2.95
N SER A 49 -8.45 -5.80 -1.89
CA SER A 49 -9.73 -5.07 -1.91
C SER A 49 -9.58 -3.61 -1.50
N LYS A 50 -8.60 -3.31 -0.64
CA LYS A 50 -8.28 -1.94 -0.22
C LYS A 50 -6.80 -1.75 0.06
N VAL A 51 -6.31 -0.52 -0.09
CA VAL A 51 -4.97 -0.10 0.32
C VAL A 51 -5.09 1.12 1.22
N PHE A 52 -4.40 1.10 2.35
CA PHE A 52 -4.29 2.20 3.31
C PHE A 52 -2.83 2.64 3.46
N PHE A 53 -2.62 3.94 3.61
CA PHE A 53 -1.34 4.54 3.96
C PHE A 53 -1.52 5.72 4.94
N PRO A 54 -0.70 5.82 6.01
CA PRO A 54 -0.84 6.85 7.03
C PRO A 54 -0.37 8.24 6.55
N ALA A 55 -0.96 9.28 7.14
CA ALA A 55 -0.58 10.67 6.90
C ALA A 55 0.87 10.97 7.26
N GLY A 56 1.44 12.00 6.64
CA GLY A 56 2.70 12.60 7.11
C GLY A 56 3.99 11.89 6.66
N HIS A 57 3.89 10.99 5.68
CA HIS A 57 5.04 10.22 5.17
C HIS A 57 5.33 10.46 3.68
N LEU A 58 4.31 10.68 2.85
CA LEU A 58 4.45 10.99 1.42
C LEU A 58 3.94 12.39 1.13
N THR A 59 4.45 13.02 0.08
CA THR A 59 4.04 14.35 -0.36
C THR A 59 3.36 14.33 -1.73
N ASP A 60 2.50 15.31 -1.99
CA ASP A 60 1.98 15.58 -3.33
C ASP A 60 2.99 16.39 -4.18
N PRO A 61 2.76 16.60 -5.50
CA PRO A 61 3.71 17.34 -6.37
C PRO A 61 4.01 18.79 -5.98
N ARG A 62 3.24 19.37 -5.05
CA ARG A 62 3.48 20.69 -4.42
C ARG A 62 4.29 20.60 -3.14
N GLU A 63 4.76 19.40 -2.79
CA GLU A 63 5.57 19.08 -1.61
C GLU A 63 4.80 19.16 -0.26
N ASP A 64 3.47 19.18 -0.31
CA ASP A 64 2.61 19.10 0.88
C ASP A 64 2.44 17.64 1.35
N LEU A 65 2.45 17.40 2.67
CA LEU A 65 2.23 16.06 3.23
C LEU A 65 0.82 15.55 2.94
N ASN A 66 0.74 14.32 2.44
CA ASN A 66 -0.52 13.63 2.20
C ASN A 66 -1.23 13.29 3.53
N PRO A 67 -2.57 13.39 3.58
CA PRO A 67 -3.37 12.91 4.70
C PRO A 67 -3.40 11.37 4.75
N ASP A 68 -4.03 10.81 5.78
CA ASP A 68 -4.31 9.37 5.78
C ASP A 68 -5.26 9.05 4.62
N THR A 69 -4.94 7.98 3.90
CA THR A 69 -5.65 7.63 2.67
C THR A 69 -5.99 6.16 2.68
N GLU A 70 -7.26 5.83 2.44
CA GLU A 70 -7.74 4.48 2.15
C GLU A 70 -8.46 4.49 0.80
N ILE A 71 -8.01 3.64 -0.13
CA ILE A 71 -8.65 3.47 -1.44
C ILE A 71 -9.14 2.04 -1.60
N ALA A 72 -10.32 1.88 -2.20
CA ALA A 72 -10.77 0.59 -2.70
C ALA A 72 -10.01 0.28 -3.99
N VAL A 73 -9.54 -0.96 -4.12
CA VAL A 73 -8.93 -1.45 -5.35
C VAL A 73 -9.86 -2.45 -6.01
N GLN A 74 -10.06 -2.27 -7.31
CA GLN A 74 -10.87 -3.17 -8.14
C GLN A 74 -9.95 -3.88 -9.12
N LYS A 75 -10.32 -5.11 -9.45
CA LYS A 75 -9.58 -5.96 -10.39
C LYS A 75 -9.97 -5.64 -11.83
#